data_AF-A0A4Q8US68-F1
#
_entry.id   AF-A0A4Q8US68-F1
#
_cell.length_a   1.000
_cell.length_b   1.000
_cell.length_c   1.000
_cell.angle_alpha   90.00
_cell.angle_beta   90.00
_cell.angle_gamma   90.00
#
_symmetry.space_group_name_H-M   'P 1'
#
loop_
_entity.id
_entity.type
_entity.pdbx_description
1 polymer ?
#
loop_
_entity_poly.entity_id
_entity_poly.type
_entity_poly.pdbx_seq_one_letter_code
_entity_poly.pdbx_strand_id
1 'polypeptide(L)'
;MRTASNELLEQAAHATSLDSLVALTDSLLMKVTDNRCHLPPAYIAAHNRWNALRPGTTLMVPIADATEQFLGFLSIISGEGAILWDALEDRPVGNTAELLRKGSLNPDARIPLPAFEQLVGQQATVESGIIAYNAQLMLQSMGLGGWLYGGIDANALLGAHQNQGVSGMGFRFKQVPHSPLANPVGLDGYFETLSPPYCSGAEEIVARFIERKFGSGGAYNTSTGTYRHAGAVHSQIQRYDEATIRYFVSVVERLLETYNRVPGTLPTVHTSVYLQAQHVDIDYYEQFHDQNALLDTHREHMSIWHAEAP
;
A
#
# COMPACT_ATOMS: atom_id res chain seq x y z
N MET A 1 4.33 -10.90 -8.45
CA MET A 1 3.16 -10.63 -7.58
C MET A 1 1.90 -10.77 -8.43
N ARG A 2 0.92 -11.60 -8.03
CA ARG A 2 -0.40 -11.54 -8.67
C ARG A 2 -1.09 -10.30 -8.12
N THR A 3 -0.86 -9.15 -8.75
CA THR A 3 -1.78 -8.02 -8.59
C THR A 3 -3.18 -8.51 -8.92
N ALA A 4 -4.21 -7.98 -8.25
CA ALA A 4 -5.58 -8.21 -8.68
C ALA A 4 -5.69 -7.69 -10.11
N SER A 5 -5.57 -8.59 -11.09
CA SER A 5 -5.65 -8.23 -12.49
C SER A 5 -7.04 -7.70 -12.75
N ASN A 6 -7.18 -6.87 -13.78
CA ASN A 6 -8.51 -6.42 -14.20
C ASN A 6 -9.45 -7.60 -14.51
N GLU A 7 -8.91 -8.75 -14.95
CA GLU A 7 -9.67 -10.00 -15.10
C GLU A 7 -10.21 -10.52 -13.75
N LEU A 8 -9.40 -10.49 -12.69
CA LEU A 8 -9.85 -10.89 -11.34
C LEU A 8 -10.91 -9.93 -10.79
N LEU A 9 -10.77 -8.62 -11.03
CA LEU A 9 -11.79 -7.63 -10.65
C LEU A 9 -13.10 -7.84 -11.41
N GLU A 10 -13.02 -8.20 -12.70
CA GLU A 10 -14.18 -8.54 -13.52
C GLU A 10 -14.85 -9.84 -13.04
N GLN A 11 -14.06 -10.87 -12.71
CA GLN A 11 -14.56 -12.09 -12.09
C GLN A 11 -15.26 -11.80 -10.75
N ALA A 12 -14.70 -10.93 -9.91
CA ALA A 12 -15.33 -10.51 -8.66
C ALA A 12 -16.67 -9.81 -8.92
N ALA A 13 -16.70 -8.87 -9.87
CA ALA A 13 -17.90 -8.08 -10.21
C ALA A 13 -19.03 -8.93 -10.82
N HIS A 14 -18.69 -10.05 -11.47
CA HIS A 14 -19.64 -10.98 -12.07
C HIS A 14 -19.89 -12.24 -11.25
N ALA A 15 -19.26 -12.38 -10.08
CA ALA A 15 -19.49 -13.52 -9.21
C ALA A 15 -20.96 -13.56 -8.76
N THR A 16 -21.64 -14.67 -9.04
CA THR A 16 -23.06 -14.87 -8.72
C THR A 16 -23.28 -15.74 -7.48
N SER A 17 -22.21 -16.24 -6.87
CA SER A 17 -22.26 -17.10 -5.68
C SER A 17 -21.17 -16.76 -4.67
N LEU A 18 -21.42 -17.08 -3.40
CA LEU A 18 -20.44 -16.95 -2.32
C LEU A 18 -19.21 -17.81 -2.58
N ASP A 19 -19.39 -19.05 -3.01
CA ASP A 19 -18.29 -19.98 -3.28
C ASP A 19 -17.33 -19.44 -4.35
N SER A 20 -17.87 -18.78 -5.38
CA SER A 20 -17.05 -18.12 -6.41
C SER A 20 -16.24 -16.96 -5.82
N LEU A 21 -16.81 -16.16 -4.93
CA LEU A 21 -16.11 -15.05 -4.26
C LEU A 21 -15.04 -15.55 -3.30
N VAL A 22 -15.32 -16.63 -2.54
CA VAL A 22 -14.37 -17.26 -1.63
C VAL A 22 -13.20 -17.85 -2.41
N ALA A 23 -13.47 -18.66 -3.44
CA ALA A 23 -12.42 -19.25 -4.27
C ALA A 23 -11.56 -18.18 -4.97
N LEU A 24 -12.17 -17.09 -5.41
CA LEU A 24 -11.45 -15.95 -5.98
C LEU A 24 -10.53 -15.32 -4.93
N THR A 25 -11.05 -15.04 -3.73
CA THR A 25 -10.28 -14.43 -2.63
C THR A 25 -9.12 -15.34 -2.20
N ASP A 26 -9.37 -16.64 -2.05
CA ASP A 26 -8.35 -17.65 -1.72
C ASP A 26 -7.23 -17.70 -2.76
N SER A 27 -7.55 -17.51 -4.05
CA SER A 27 -6.56 -17.46 -5.12
C SER A 27 -5.59 -16.27 -5.04
N LEU A 28 -5.95 -15.25 -4.25
CA LEU A 28 -5.15 -14.04 -3.98
C LEU A 28 -4.34 -14.15 -2.70
N LEU A 29 -4.63 -15.15 -1.85
CA LEU A 29 -3.89 -15.37 -0.61
C LEU A 29 -2.59 -16.11 -0.89
N MET A 30 -1.51 -15.61 -0.31
CA MET A 30 -0.21 -16.25 -0.38
C MET A 30 0.37 -16.37 1.02
N LYS A 31 0.72 -17.60 1.41
CA LYS A 31 1.41 -17.85 2.67
C LYS A 31 2.87 -17.48 2.53
N VAL A 32 3.30 -16.50 3.34
CA VAL A 32 4.70 -16.02 3.38
C VAL A 32 5.53 -16.82 4.37
N THR A 33 4.95 -17.21 5.51
CA THR A 33 5.65 -17.92 6.58
C THR A 33 4.69 -18.77 7.42
N ASP A 34 5.21 -19.82 8.05
CA ASP A 34 4.52 -20.60 9.09
C ASP A 34 4.54 -19.91 10.46
N ASN A 35 5.41 -18.91 10.64
CA ASN A 35 5.64 -18.30 11.94
C ASN A 35 4.78 -17.06 12.16
N ARG A 36 4.14 -16.96 13.33
CA ARG A 36 3.42 -15.76 13.73
C ARG A 36 4.40 -14.62 14.03
N CYS A 37 4.13 -13.43 13.52
CA CYS A 37 4.91 -12.24 13.85
C CYS A 37 4.83 -11.96 15.37
N HIS A 38 5.99 -11.79 16.00
CA HIS A 38 6.12 -11.43 17.40
C HIS A 38 7.01 -10.22 17.56
N LEU A 39 6.59 -9.26 18.39
CA LEU A 39 7.36 -8.07 18.72
C LEU A 39 7.49 -7.93 20.24
N PRO A 40 8.70 -7.64 20.76
CA PRO A 40 8.87 -7.26 22.16
C PRO A 40 8.02 -6.05 22.56
N PRO A 41 7.58 -5.93 23.83
CA PRO A 41 6.76 -4.80 24.31
C PRO A 41 7.39 -3.41 24.13
N ALA A 42 8.71 -3.33 23.90
CA ALA A 42 9.41 -2.09 23.60
C ALA A 42 8.95 -1.44 22.27
N TYR A 43 8.44 -2.25 21.32
CA TYR A 43 7.97 -1.81 20.01
C TYR A 43 6.44 -1.64 19.93
N ILE A 44 5.75 -1.76 21.07
CA ILE A 44 4.30 -1.65 21.16
C ILE A 44 3.98 -0.57 22.20
N ALA A 45 3.20 0.43 21.78
CA ALA A 45 2.70 1.48 22.65
C ALA A 45 1.99 0.85 23.87
N ALA A 46 2.24 1.39 25.07
CA ALA A 46 1.84 0.75 26.32
C ALA A 46 0.33 0.40 26.38
N HIS A 47 -0.52 1.26 25.83
CA HIS A 47 -1.97 1.07 25.77
C HIS A 47 -2.44 -0.01 24.78
N ASN A 48 -1.56 -0.55 23.93
CA ASN A 48 -1.86 -1.65 22.99
C ASN A 48 -1.18 -2.97 23.38
N ARG A 49 -0.39 -3.01 24.47
CA ARG A 49 0.34 -4.24 24.85
C ARG A 49 -0.58 -5.39 25.24
N TRP A 50 -1.80 -5.09 25.66
CA TRP A 50 -2.76 -6.09 26.09
C TRP A 50 -3.47 -6.80 24.92
N ASN A 51 -3.49 -6.22 23.71
CA ASN A 51 -4.19 -6.78 22.56
C ASN A 51 -3.30 -7.04 21.34
N ALA A 52 -2.36 -6.13 21.02
CA ALA A 52 -1.59 -6.21 19.78
C ALA A 52 -0.79 -7.51 19.70
N LEU A 53 -0.95 -8.23 18.58
CA LEU A 53 -0.26 -9.48 18.31
C LEU A 53 -0.45 -10.52 19.43
N ARG A 54 -1.60 -10.57 20.12
CA ARG A 54 -1.91 -11.61 21.12
C ARG A 54 -2.47 -12.89 20.49
N PRO A 55 -2.26 -14.08 21.07
CA PRO A 55 -2.90 -15.31 20.61
C PRO A 55 -4.42 -15.16 20.46
N GLY A 56 -5.04 -15.84 19.50
CA GLY A 56 -6.47 -15.73 19.22
C GLY A 56 -6.89 -14.47 18.46
N THR A 57 -5.93 -13.64 18.01
CA THR A 57 -6.20 -12.44 17.21
C THR A 57 -5.55 -12.54 15.83
N THR A 58 -6.23 -11.93 14.85
CA THR A 58 -5.71 -11.71 13.51
C THR A 58 -5.41 -10.22 13.34
N LEU A 59 -4.20 -9.89 12.91
CA LEU A 59 -3.81 -8.52 12.59
C LEU A 59 -3.74 -8.39 11.06
N MET A 60 -4.54 -7.49 10.50
CA MET A 60 -4.47 -7.09 9.10
C MET A 60 -3.64 -5.83 8.99
N VAL A 61 -2.60 -5.88 8.18
CA VAL A 61 -1.65 -4.79 7.99
C VAL A 61 -1.67 -4.35 6.53
N PRO A 62 -2.37 -3.26 6.19
CA PRO A 62 -2.24 -2.63 4.89
C PRO A 62 -0.79 -2.15 4.67
N ILE A 63 -0.25 -2.42 3.48
CA ILE A 63 1.11 -2.06 3.08
C ILE A 63 1.03 -1.32 1.74
N ALA A 64 1.55 -0.10 1.70
CA ALA A 64 1.56 0.74 0.52
C ALA A 64 2.95 0.80 -0.12
N ASP A 65 3.00 0.72 -1.46
CA ASP A 65 4.21 0.95 -2.25
C ASP A 65 4.33 2.45 -2.56
N ALA A 66 5.16 3.15 -1.78
CA ALA A 66 5.35 4.58 -1.95
C ALA A 66 6.12 4.92 -3.24
N THR A 67 6.86 3.98 -3.84
CA THR A 67 7.56 4.22 -5.12
C THR A 67 6.57 4.30 -6.28
N GLU A 68 5.61 3.38 -6.32
CA GLU A 68 4.56 3.36 -7.33
C GLU A 68 3.61 4.54 -7.15
N GLN A 69 3.23 4.87 -5.91
CA GLN A 69 2.45 6.08 -5.65
C GLN A 69 3.20 7.35 -6.06
N PHE A 70 4.49 7.46 -5.76
CA PHE A 70 5.30 8.61 -6.16
C PHE A 70 5.30 8.83 -7.67
N LEU A 71 5.56 7.78 -8.47
CA LEU A 71 5.53 7.88 -9.93
C LEU A 71 4.11 8.11 -10.47
N GLY A 72 3.10 7.53 -9.82
CA GLY A 72 1.69 7.80 -10.09
C GLY A 72 1.35 9.28 -9.96
N PHE A 73 1.64 9.88 -8.80
CA PHE A 73 1.41 11.31 -8.58
C PHE A 73 2.31 12.19 -9.44
N LEU A 74 3.55 11.78 -9.71
CA LEU A 74 4.45 12.51 -10.60
C LEU A 74 3.83 12.64 -11.99
N SER A 75 3.24 11.54 -12.49
CA SER A 75 2.56 11.53 -13.78
C SER A 75 1.34 12.44 -13.84
N ILE A 76 0.59 12.54 -12.73
CA ILE A 76 -0.57 13.43 -12.63
C ILE A 76 -0.10 14.88 -12.67
N ILE A 77 0.80 15.29 -11.77
CA ILE A 77 1.22 16.69 -11.68
C ILE A 77 1.92 17.16 -12.97
N SER A 78 2.74 16.32 -13.59
CA SER A 78 3.40 16.67 -14.86
C SER A 78 2.42 16.69 -16.03
N GLY A 79 1.38 15.84 -15.99
CA GLY A 79 0.30 15.86 -16.97
C GLY A 79 -0.59 17.12 -16.87
N GLU A 80 -0.69 17.69 -15.66
CA GLU A 80 -1.33 18.99 -15.40
C GLU A 80 -0.40 20.19 -15.65
N GLY A 81 0.84 19.93 -16.09
CA GLY A 81 1.82 20.95 -16.45
C GLY A 81 2.71 21.45 -15.31
N ALA A 82 2.63 20.86 -14.12
CA ALA A 82 3.46 21.25 -12.99
C ALA A 82 4.86 20.59 -13.02
N ILE A 83 5.83 21.29 -12.45
CA ILE A 83 7.22 20.87 -12.33
C ILE A 83 7.49 20.47 -10.88
N LEU A 84 8.08 19.30 -10.68
CA LEU A 84 8.63 18.92 -9.38
C LEU A 84 9.91 19.71 -9.12
N TRP A 85 9.92 20.47 -8.04
CA TRP A 85 10.92 21.50 -7.76
C TRP A 85 11.73 21.19 -6.50
N ASP A 86 13.05 21.29 -6.61
CA ASP A 86 13.95 21.30 -5.46
C ASP A 86 14.00 22.74 -4.92
N ALA A 87 13.36 22.96 -3.78
CA ALA A 87 13.30 24.28 -3.16
C ALA A 87 14.62 24.70 -2.50
N LEU A 88 15.54 23.78 -2.21
CA LEU A 88 16.83 24.09 -1.61
C LEU A 88 17.83 24.56 -2.67
N GLU A 89 17.82 23.91 -3.83
CA GLU A 89 18.71 24.25 -4.95
C GLU A 89 18.08 25.21 -5.97
N ASP A 90 16.82 25.60 -5.75
CA ASP A 90 15.99 26.43 -6.63
C ASP A 90 16.06 26.00 -8.10
N ARG A 91 15.83 24.70 -8.34
CA ARG A 91 15.83 24.12 -9.68
C ARG A 91 14.85 22.96 -9.81
N PRO A 92 14.47 22.55 -11.04
CA PRO A 92 13.74 21.31 -11.25
C PRO A 92 14.49 20.11 -10.66
N VAL A 93 13.75 19.13 -10.13
CA VAL A 93 14.34 17.87 -9.65
C VAL A 93 14.91 17.06 -10.83
N GLY A 94 14.15 16.95 -11.93
CA GLY A 94 14.57 16.29 -13.17
C GLY A 94 14.70 17.24 -14.36
N ASN A 95 15.08 16.72 -15.53
CA ASN A 95 15.28 17.47 -16.76
C ASN A 95 13.95 17.82 -17.45
N THR A 96 13.52 19.08 -17.34
CA THR A 96 12.26 19.59 -17.90
C THR A 96 12.40 20.24 -19.27
N ALA A 97 13.61 20.35 -19.82
CA ALA A 97 13.89 21.21 -20.97
C ALA A 97 13.06 20.86 -22.22
N GLU A 98 12.87 19.57 -22.50
CA GLU A 98 12.09 19.13 -23.65
C GLU A 98 10.60 19.39 -23.47
N LEU A 99 10.05 19.10 -22.29
CA LEU A 99 8.63 19.29 -21.99
C LEU A 99 8.25 20.78 -21.95
N LEU A 100 9.15 21.65 -21.48
CA LEU A 100 8.99 23.10 -21.57
C LEU A 100 8.96 23.58 -23.03
N ARG A 101 9.87 23.08 -23.89
CA ARG A 101 9.86 23.43 -25.33
C ARG A 101 8.57 22.99 -26.01
N LYS A 102 7.99 21.85 -25.61
CA LYS A 102 6.68 21.36 -26.12
C LYS A 102 5.49 22.16 -25.59
N GLY A 103 5.68 23.00 -24.56
CA GLY A 103 4.59 23.67 -23.87
C GLY A 103 3.75 22.76 -22.98
N SER A 104 4.25 21.55 -22.67
CA SER A 104 3.58 20.57 -21.81
C SER A 104 3.76 20.88 -20.33
N LEU A 105 4.79 21.66 -19.96
CA LEU A 105 5.01 22.15 -18.60
C LEU A 105 4.92 23.67 -18.56
N ASN A 106 4.44 24.19 -17.43
CA ASN A 106 4.40 25.61 -17.10
C ASN A 106 5.57 25.94 -16.15
N PRO A 107 6.50 26.85 -16.52
CA PRO A 107 7.65 27.19 -15.69
C PRO A 107 7.30 27.87 -14.34
N ASP A 108 6.07 28.38 -14.21
CA ASP A 108 5.58 29.04 -12.99
C ASP A 108 4.84 28.07 -12.06
N ALA A 109 4.42 26.89 -12.56
CA ALA A 109 3.71 25.87 -11.79
C ALA A 109 4.71 24.92 -11.10
N ARG A 110 5.29 25.36 -9.97
CA ARG A 110 6.33 24.62 -9.25
C ARG A 110 5.77 23.98 -7.99
N ILE A 111 5.97 22.67 -7.84
CA ILE A 111 5.59 21.93 -6.63
C ILE A 111 6.87 21.53 -5.88
N PRO A 112 7.11 22.05 -4.66
CA PRO A 112 8.26 21.67 -3.86
C PRO A 112 8.27 20.16 -3.54
N LEU A 113 9.42 19.50 -3.70
CA LEU A 113 9.59 18.07 -3.42
C LEU A 113 9.09 17.66 -2.02
N PRO A 114 9.36 18.38 -0.92
CA PRO A 114 8.82 18.01 0.39
C PRO A 114 7.28 18.04 0.46
N ALA A 115 6.66 19.03 -0.19
CA ALA A 115 5.20 19.13 -0.24
C ALA A 115 4.58 18.02 -1.11
N PHE A 116 5.24 17.69 -2.22
CA PHE A 116 4.87 16.58 -3.08
C PHE A 116 4.96 15.23 -2.34
N GLU A 117 6.06 14.96 -1.65
CA GLU A 117 6.19 13.73 -0.89
C GLU A 117 5.20 13.68 0.28
N GLN A 118 4.97 14.79 0.98
CA GLN A 118 3.92 14.83 2.00
C GLN A 118 2.55 14.42 1.43
N LEU A 119 2.20 14.88 0.22
CA LEU A 119 0.96 14.47 -0.46
C LEU A 119 0.95 12.96 -0.71
N VAL A 120 2.03 12.39 -1.23
CA VAL A 120 2.17 10.94 -1.45
C VAL A 120 1.95 10.17 -0.15
N GLY A 121 2.60 10.57 0.94
CA GLY A 121 2.48 9.90 2.25
C GLY A 121 1.09 10.03 2.86
N GLN A 122 0.42 11.18 2.66
CA GLN A 122 -0.97 11.37 3.08
C GLN A 122 -1.90 10.40 2.35
N GLN A 123 -1.72 10.24 1.03
CA GLN A 123 -2.55 9.35 0.21
C GLN A 123 -2.33 7.87 0.59
N ALA A 124 -1.08 7.44 0.77
CA ALA A 124 -0.75 6.10 1.27
C ALA A 124 -1.42 5.81 2.62
N THR A 125 -1.47 6.80 3.51
CA THR A 125 -2.09 6.68 4.84
C THR A 125 -3.61 6.60 4.74
N VAL A 126 -4.23 7.45 3.92
CA VAL A 126 -5.68 7.45 3.70
C VAL A 126 -6.14 6.13 3.07
N GLU A 127 -5.45 5.65 2.04
CA GLU A 127 -5.72 4.36 1.41
C GLU A 127 -5.65 3.21 2.43
N SER A 128 -4.57 3.16 3.22
CA SER A 128 -4.40 2.15 4.27
C SER A 128 -5.55 2.19 5.29
N GLY A 129 -5.98 3.40 5.68
CA GLY A 129 -7.10 3.60 6.59
C GLY A 129 -8.44 3.15 6.01
N ILE A 130 -8.73 3.47 4.75
CA ILE A 130 -9.98 3.07 4.07
C ILE A 130 -10.04 1.55 3.92
N ILE A 131 -8.94 0.89 3.54
CA ILE A 131 -8.86 -0.58 3.45
C ILE A 131 -9.20 -1.21 4.80
N ALA A 132 -8.55 -0.74 5.87
CA ALA A 132 -8.79 -1.23 7.23
C ALA A 132 -10.23 -0.95 7.70
N TYR A 133 -10.80 0.20 7.34
CA TYR A 133 -12.17 0.55 7.72
C TYR A 133 -13.20 -0.33 7.02
N ASN A 134 -13.04 -0.58 5.72
CA ASN A 134 -13.90 -1.51 4.98
C ASN A 134 -13.84 -2.92 5.58
N ALA A 135 -12.64 -3.37 5.96
CA ALA A 135 -12.49 -4.65 6.64
C ALA A 135 -13.14 -4.65 8.04
N GLN A 136 -13.14 -3.54 8.77
CA GLN A 136 -13.84 -3.43 10.05
C GLN A 136 -15.36 -3.57 9.88
N LEU A 137 -15.95 -2.97 8.84
CA LEU A 137 -17.37 -3.16 8.52
C LEU A 137 -17.69 -4.64 8.29
N MET A 138 -16.81 -5.36 7.58
CA MET A 138 -16.94 -6.80 7.40
C MET A 138 -16.87 -7.58 8.70
N LEU A 139 -16.02 -7.19 9.66
CA LEU A 139 -16.00 -7.83 10.98
C LEU A 139 -17.35 -7.75 11.67
N GLN A 140 -18.04 -6.60 11.61
CA GLN A 140 -19.37 -6.43 12.19
C GLN A 140 -20.40 -7.35 11.54
N SER A 141 -20.38 -7.47 10.21
CA SER A 141 -21.25 -8.40 9.48
C SER A 141 -20.98 -9.86 9.81
N MET A 142 -19.72 -10.20 10.11
CA MET A 142 -19.33 -11.55 10.51
C MET A 142 -19.59 -11.83 11.99
N GLY A 143 -19.95 -10.84 12.81
CA GLY A 143 -20.06 -11.01 14.26
C GLY A 143 -18.71 -11.10 14.98
N LEU A 144 -17.65 -10.55 14.39
CA LEU A 144 -16.33 -10.43 15.00
C LEU A 144 -16.13 -9.05 15.63
N GLY A 145 -15.36 -9.04 16.71
CA GLY A 145 -14.87 -7.83 17.36
C GLY A 145 -13.58 -7.36 16.72
N GLY A 146 -13.30 -6.06 16.84
CA GLY A 146 -12.08 -5.49 16.30
C GLY A 146 -12.07 -3.98 16.37
N TRP A 147 -10.89 -3.40 16.18
CA TRP A 147 -10.74 -1.95 16.08
C TRP A 147 -9.64 -1.58 15.08
N LEU A 148 -9.62 -0.31 14.67
CA LEU A 148 -8.49 0.26 13.95
C LEU A 148 -7.56 0.96 14.94
N TYR A 149 -6.25 0.76 14.79
CA TYR A 149 -5.27 1.37 15.69
C TYR A 149 -3.89 1.50 15.04
N GLY A 150 -3.09 2.43 15.57
CA GLY A 150 -1.65 2.51 15.33
C GLY A 150 -0.86 2.04 16.56
N GLY A 151 0.33 2.59 16.79
CA GLY A 151 1.07 2.32 18.03
C GLY A 151 1.74 0.94 18.10
N ILE A 152 1.95 0.30 16.97
CA ILE A 152 3.02 -0.68 16.77
C ILE A 152 4.12 0.05 15.99
N ASP A 153 5.38 -0.12 16.37
CA ASP A 153 6.50 0.41 15.59
C ASP A 153 6.52 -0.24 14.21
N ALA A 154 6.22 0.54 13.17
CA ALA A 154 6.09 0.05 11.80
C ALA A 154 7.40 -0.55 11.26
N ASN A 155 8.56 -0.02 11.65
CA ASN A 155 9.86 -0.53 11.20
C ASN A 155 10.15 -1.89 11.86
N ALA A 156 9.91 -2.03 13.16
CA ALA A 156 10.04 -3.30 13.85
C ALA A 156 9.05 -4.34 13.30
N LEU A 157 7.81 -3.93 13.04
CA LEU A 157 6.78 -4.77 12.45
C LEU A 157 7.17 -5.27 11.04
N LEU A 158 7.72 -4.40 10.20
CA LEU A 158 8.20 -4.79 8.87
C LEU A 158 9.48 -5.65 8.95
N GLY A 159 10.33 -5.45 9.96
CA GLY A 159 11.49 -6.32 10.24
C GLY A 159 12.84 -5.62 10.35
N ALA A 160 12.89 -4.34 10.73
CA ALA A 160 14.13 -3.56 10.83
C ALA A 160 15.16 -4.14 11.82
N HIS A 161 14.71 -4.96 12.77
CA HIS A 161 15.50 -5.50 13.87
C HIS A 161 15.79 -7.01 13.75
N GLN A 162 15.73 -7.57 12.53
CA GLN A 162 16.00 -8.99 12.27
C GLN A 162 17.35 -9.46 12.84
N ASN A 163 18.41 -8.66 12.66
CA ASN A 163 19.76 -8.96 13.18
C ASN A 163 19.86 -8.95 14.71
N GLN A 164 18.82 -8.47 15.40
CA GLN A 164 18.69 -8.45 16.86
C GLN A 164 17.69 -9.50 17.37
N GLY A 165 17.29 -10.44 16.50
CA GLY A 165 16.33 -11.50 16.85
C GLY A 165 14.86 -11.09 16.81
N VAL A 166 14.53 -9.90 16.29
CA VAL A 166 13.15 -9.43 16.10
C VAL A 166 12.81 -9.45 14.63
N SER A 167 12.24 -10.57 14.16
CA SER A 167 12.06 -10.84 12.73
C SER A 167 11.09 -9.88 12.02
N GLY A 168 10.04 -9.42 12.72
CA GLY A 168 8.92 -8.73 12.09
C GLY A 168 8.28 -9.59 10.98
N MET A 169 7.87 -8.94 9.89
CA MET A 169 7.31 -9.58 8.70
C MET A 169 8.34 -9.96 7.63
N GLY A 170 9.63 -9.80 7.89
CA GLY A 170 10.68 -10.25 6.97
C GLY A 170 11.00 -9.31 5.81
N PHE A 171 10.52 -8.06 5.83
CA PHE A 171 10.88 -7.09 4.79
C PHE A 171 12.38 -6.80 4.80
N ARG A 172 12.91 -6.55 3.61
CA ARG A 172 14.27 -6.05 3.40
C ARG A 172 14.34 -4.58 3.74
N PHE A 173 15.48 -4.21 4.32
CA PHE A 173 15.82 -2.84 4.62
C PHE A 173 17.12 -2.46 3.91
N LYS A 174 17.17 -1.21 3.41
CA LYS A 174 18.36 -0.59 2.84
C LYS A 174 18.80 0.54 3.76
N GLN A 175 20.08 0.57 4.12
CA GLN A 175 20.62 1.68 4.90
C GLN A 175 20.58 2.97 4.05
N VAL A 176 20.06 4.05 4.63
CA VAL A 176 20.05 5.37 4.00
C VAL A 176 21.23 6.18 4.55
N PRO A 177 22.04 6.83 3.70
CA PRO A 177 23.12 7.71 4.17
C PRO A 177 22.60 8.77 5.13
N HIS A 178 23.34 9.04 6.20
CA HIS A 178 23.03 10.09 7.19
C HIS A 178 21.65 9.95 7.89
N SER A 179 21.01 8.78 7.81
CA SER A 179 19.77 8.47 8.52
C SER A 179 20.02 7.41 9.60
N PRO A 180 19.50 7.61 10.83
CA PRO A 180 19.49 6.55 11.85
C PRO A 180 18.47 5.44 11.53
N LEU A 181 17.53 5.69 10.61
CA LEU A 181 16.49 4.75 10.20
C LEU A 181 16.86 4.13 8.85
N ALA A 182 16.83 2.80 8.77
CA ALA A 182 16.90 2.09 7.50
C ALA A 182 15.56 2.18 6.76
N ASN A 183 15.61 2.15 5.43
CA ASN A 183 14.44 2.25 4.56
C ASN A 183 13.92 0.85 4.22
N PRO A 184 12.67 0.50 4.54
CA PRO A 184 12.09 -0.76 4.08
C PRO A 184 11.86 -0.69 2.57
N VAL A 185 12.35 -1.67 1.81
CA VAL A 185 12.33 -1.66 0.34
C VAL A 185 11.44 -2.73 -0.29
N GLY A 186 11.03 -3.76 0.45
CA GLY A 186 10.14 -4.80 -0.06
C GLY A 186 10.32 -6.14 0.61
N LEU A 187 9.63 -7.16 0.10
CA LEU A 187 9.62 -8.53 0.59
C LEU A 187 9.83 -9.47 -0.60
N ASP A 188 10.92 -10.23 -0.59
CA ASP A 188 11.41 -11.00 -1.75
C ASP A 188 10.36 -11.97 -2.31
N GLY A 189 10.03 -11.85 -3.60
CA GLY A 189 9.02 -12.70 -4.26
C GLY A 189 7.56 -12.35 -3.96
N TYR A 190 7.30 -11.54 -2.92
CA TYR A 190 5.95 -11.20 -2.48
C TYR A 190 5.59 -9.73 -2.77
N PHE A 191 6.40 -8.77 -2.30
CA PHE A 191 6.15 -7.34 -2.41
C PHE A 191 7.41 -6.61 -2.86
N GLU A 192 7.66 -6.58 -4.17
CA GLU A 192 8.86 -5.97 -4.75
C GLU A 192 8.54 -4.57 -5.24
N THR A 193 9.05 -3.54 -4.56
CA THR A 193 8.80 -2.14 -4.93
C THR A 193 9.64 -1.71 -6.13
N LEU A 194 9.38 -0.51 -6.65
CA LEU A 194 10.17 0.11 -7.71
C LEU A 194 11.40 0.84 -7.12
N SER A 195 12.21 0.11 -6.35
CA SER A 195 13.42 0.61 -5.70
C SER A 195 14.49 -0.50 -5.67
N PRO A 196 15.80 -0.16 -5.64
CA PRO A 196 16.83 -1.15 -5.37
C PRO A 196 16.57 -1.90 -4.04
N PRO A 197 16.82 -3.22 -3.98
CA PRO A 197 17.49 -4.04 -4.99
C PRO A 197 16.57 -4.61 -6.10
N TYR A 198 15.27 -4.34 -6.08
CA TYR A 198 14.30 -4.92 -7.03
C TYR A 198 14.30 -4.27 -8.42
N CYS A 199 14.95 -3.12 -8.54
CA CYS A 199 15.26 -2.45 -9.79
C CYS A 199 16.71 -1.96 -9.74
N SER A 200 17.42 -2.07 -10.86
CA SER A 200 18.85 -1.76 -11.00
C SER A 200 19.16 -0.26 -11.14
N GLY A 201 18.19 0.54 -11.58
CA GLY A 201 18.38 1.96 -11.85
C GLY A 201 17.08 2.67 -12.24
N ALA A 202 17.19 3.96 -12.56
CA ALA A 202 16.06 4.83 -12.82
C ALA A 202 15.25 4.39 -14.05
N GLU A 203 15.93 3.93 -15.10
CA GLU A 203 15.32 3.44 -16.33
C GLU A 203 14.45 2.21 -16.06
N GLU A 204 14.97 1.25 -15.29
CA GLU A 204 14.21 0.05 -14.94
C GLU A 204 13.02 0.39 -14.03
N ILE A 205 13.20 1.28 -13.05
CA ILE A 205 12.13 1.76 -12.17
C ILE A 205 10.97 2.33 -13.00
N VAL A 206 11.27 3.24 -13.92
CA VAL A 206 10.25 3.89 -14.76
C VAL A 206 9.66 2.91 -15.77
N ALA A 207 10.47 2.02 -16.36
CA ALA A 207 9.97 1.00 -17.28
C ALA A 207 9.01 0.03 -16.58
N ARG A 208 9.33 -0.44 -15.36
CA ARG A 208 8.44 -1.32 -14.59
C ARG A 208 7.18 -0.60 -14.15
N PHE A 209 7.24 0.68 -13.79
CA PHE A 209 6.05 1.51 -13.54
C PHE A 209 5.13 1.57 -14.77
N ILE A 210 5.71 1.85 -15.94
CA ILE A 210 4.97 1.91 -17.21
C ILE A 210 4.37 0.55 -17.55
N GLU A 211 5.08 -0.56 -17.33
CA GLU A 211 4.57 -1.91 -17.55
C GLU A 211 3.41 -2.23 -16.59
N ARG A 212 3.50 -1.89 -15.30
CA ARG A 212 2.39 -2.03 -14.33
C ARG A 212 1.16 -1.22 -14.76
N LYS A 213 1.36 -0.07 -15.42
CA LYS A 213 0.27 0.80 -15.86
C LYS A 213 -0.34 0.38 -17.20
N PHE A 214 0.49 0.14 -18.22
CA PHE A 214 0.08 0.02 -19.63
C PHE A 214 0.54 -1.27 -20.33
N GLY A 215 1.26 -2.14 -19.61
CA GLY A 215 1.69 -3.45 -20.09
C GLY A 215 0.53 -4.41 -20.30
N SER A 216 0.82 -5.63 -20.72
CA SER A 216 -0.21 -6.61 -21.10
C SER A 216 -1.22 -6.90 -19.98
N GLY A 217 -0.74 -6.96 -18.73
CA GLY A 217 -1.56 -7.09 -17.51
C GLY A 217 -1.74 -5.78 -16.74
N GLY A 218 -1.44 -4.63 -17.35
CA GLY A 218 -1.48 -3.33 -16.69
C GLY A 218 -2.89 -2.80 -16.47
N ALA A 219 -3.05 -1.95 -15.46
CA ALA A 219 -4.35 -1.42 -15.03
C ALA A 219 -5.13 -0.69 -16.15
N TYR A 220 -4.43 -0.16 -17.15
CA TYR A 220 -5.01 0.63 -18.25
C TYR A 220 -5.03 -0.12 -19.60
N ASN A 221 -4.70 -1.43 -19.62
CA ASN A 221 -4.61 -2.22 -20.85
C ASN A 221 -5.69 -3.32 -20.92
N THR A 222 -6.93 -2.99 -20.57
CA THR A 222 -8.08 -3.90 -20.77
C THR A 222 -9.11 -3.33 -21.72
N SER A 223 -9.87 -4.18 -22.37
CA SER A 223 -11.07 -3.79 -23.13
C SER A 223 -12.35 -3.90 -22.28
N THR A 224 -12.22 -4.47 -21.07
CA THR A 224 -13.29 -4.71 -20.10
C THR A 224 -13.16 -3.78 -18.89
N GLY A 225 -14.27 -3.50 -18.22
CA GLY A 225 -14.35 -2.56 -17.10
C GLY A 225 -15.79 -2.24 -16.72
N THR A 226 -15.97 -1.43 -15.67
CA THR A 226 -17.31 -1.12 -15.12
C THR A 226 -18.14 -0.17 -15.99
N TYR A 227 -17.52 0.52 -16.95
CA TYR A 227 -18.21 1.39 -17.91
C TYR A 227 -18.96 0.57 -18.96
N ARG A 228 -20.19 0.97 -19.31
CA ARG A 228 -21.01 0.36 -20.39
C ARG A 228 -20.26 0.23 -21.72
N HIS A 229 -19.35 1.16 -22.01
CA HIS A 229 -18.52 1.16 -23.22
C HIS A 229 -17.02 1.18 -22.85
N ALA A 230 -16.60 0.27 -21.96
CA ALA A 230 -15.24 0.19 -21.41
C ALA A 230 -14.15 0.30 -22.49
N GLY A 231 -14.22 -0.46 -23.57
CA GLY A 231 -13.24 -0.38 -24.66
C GLY A 231 -13.12 1.01 -25.32
N ALA A 232 -14.21 1.77 -25.43
CA ALA A 232 -14.19 3.13 -25.98
C ALA A 232 -13.65 4.18 -25.00
N VAL A 233 -13.81 3.94 -23.69
CA VAL A 233 -13.17 4.77 -22.66
C VAL A 233 -11.68 4.47 -22.63
N HIS A 234 -11.31 3.19 -22.65
CA HIS A 234 -9.93 2.76 -22.53
C HIS A 234 -9.08 3.13 -23.76
N SER A 235 -9.68 3.16 -24.96
CA SER A 235 -8.99 3.62 -26.17
C SER A 235 -8.59 5.11 -26.13
N GLN A 236 -9.16 5.90 -25.22
CA GLN A 236 -8.83 7.31 -25.02
C GLN A 236 -7.69 7.53 -24.01
N ILE A 237 -7.22 6.48 -23.35
CA ILE A 237 -6.13 6.58 -22.38
C ILE A 237 -4.85 6.99 -23.11
N GLN A 238 -4.36 8.17 -22.78
CA GLN A 238 -3.09 8.66 -23.31
C GLN A 238 -1.93 7.92 -22.64
N ARG A 239 -1.03 7.40 -23.48
CA ARG A 239 0.24 6.83 -23.03
C ARG A 239 1.28 7.94 -22.90
N TYR A 240 2.28 7.72 -22.05
CA TYR A 240 3.38 8.67 -21.91
C TYR A 240 4.22 8.70 -23.19
N ASP A 241 4.53 9.90 -23.67
CA ASP A 241 5.48 10.08 -24.76
C ASP A 241 6.93 9.94 -24.25
N GLU A 242 7.88 9.81 -25.17
CA GLU A 242 9.28 9.61 -24.79
C GLU A 242 9.86 10.77 -23.95
N ALA A 243 9.39 11.99 -24.18
CA ALA A 243 9.84 13.17 -23.43
C ALA A 243 9.42 13.08 -21.97
N THR A 244 8.18 12.64 -21.72
CA THR A 244 7.64 12.39 -20.38
C THR A 244 8.39 11.25 -19.69
N ILE A 245 8.68 10.17 -20.42
CA ILE A 245 9.46 9.04 -19.89
C ILE A 245 10.87 9.50 -19.49
N ARG A 246 11.57 10.25 -20.36
CA ARG A 246 12.89 10.82 -20.06
C ARG A 246 12.85 11.74 -18.83
N TYR A 247 11.79 12.54 -18.69
CA TYR A 247 11.60 13.36 -17.50
C TYR A 247 11.46 12.51 -16.23
N PHE A 248 10.61 11.49 -16.23
CA PHE A 248 10.47 10.59 -15.06
C PHE A 248 11.78 9.90 -14.70
N VAL A 249 12.53 9.40 -15.69
CA VAL A 249 13.85 8.79 -15.46
C VAL A 249 14.76 9.79 -14.77
N SER A 250 14.87 11.02 -15.30
CA SER A 250 15.75 12.04 -14.71
C SER A 250 15.35 12.48 -13.29
N VAL A 251 14.07 12.44 -12.94
CA VAL A 251 13.60 12.68 -11.56
C VAL A 251 14.06 11.55 -10.65
N VAL A 252 13.88 10.29 -11.07
CA VAL A 252 14.29 9.12 -10.29
C VAL A 252 15.81 9.06 -10.14
N GLU A 253 16.58 9.33 -11.20
CA GLU A 253 18.04 9.44 -11.16
C GLU A 253 18.47 10.43 -10.07
N ARG A 254 17.91 11.64 -10.09
CA ARG A 254 18.24 12.67 -9.09
C ARG A 254 17.95 12.19 -7.66
N LEU A 255 16.80 11.54 -7.43
CA LEU A 255 16.45 11.05 -6.09
C LEU A 255 17.41 9.94 -5.62
N LEU A 256 17.80 9.04 -6.51
CA LEU A 256 18.78 8.00 -6.21
C LEU A 256 20.16 8.59 -5.92
N GLU A 257 20.59 9.62 -6.65
CA GLU A 257 21.85 10.34 -6.39
C GLU A 257 21.83 11.05 -5.03
N THR A 258 20.76 11.78 -4.74
CA THR A 258 20.68 12.64 -3.55
C THR A 258 20.36 11.85 -2.28
N TYR A 259 19.43 10.89 -2.36
CA TYR A 259 18.87 10.20 -1.18
C TYR A 259 19.18 8.70 -1.15
N ASN A 260 19.71 8.13 -2.24
CA ASN A 260 19.94 6.68 -2.39
C ASN A 260 18.64 5.84 -2.23
N ARG A 261 17.48 6.44 -2.48
CA ARG A 261 16.15 5.80 -2.42
C ARG A 261 15.09 6.64 -3.14
N VAL A 262 13.93 6.04 -3.35
CA VAL A 262 12.71 6.69 -3.86
C VAL A 262 11.52 6.23 -3.00
N PRO A 263 10.66 7.13 -2.50
CA PRO A 263 10.83 8.59 -2.43
C PRO A 263 12.08 9.00 -1.61
N GLY A 264 12.47 10.27 -1.66
CA GLY A 264 13.67 10.79 -1.01
C GLY A 264 13.56 10.89 0.51
N THR A 265 12.41 11.31 1.04
CA THR A 265 12.18 11.58 2.46
C THR A 265 11.19 10.60 3.11
N LEU A 266 10.22 10.08 2.36
CA LEU A 266 9.31 9.03 2.83
C LEU A 266 9.91 7.62 2.80
N PRO A 267 9.42 6.69 3.64
CA PRO A 267 9.77 5.28 3.51
C PRO A 267 9.20 4.70 2.21
N THR A 268 9.97 3.86 1.53
CA THR A 268 9.55 3.20 0.28
C THR A 268 8.37 2.24 0.50
N VAL A 269 8.35 1.52 1.63
CA VAL A 269 7.22 0.70 2.08
C VAL A 269 6.57 1.40 3.25
N HIS A 270 5.29 1.74 3.13
CA HIS A 270 4.55 2.49 4.15
C HIS A 270 3.44 1.65 4.78
N THR A 271 3.29 1.75 6.10
CA THR A 271 2.17 1.19 6.86
C THR A 271 1.95 2.03 8.12
N SER A 272 0.69 2.21 8.56
CA SER A 272 0.38 3.18 9.62
C SER A 272 -0.84 2.85 10.47
N VAL A 273 -1.89 2.28 9.87
CA VAL A 273 -3.13 1.89 10.56
C VAL A 273 -3.36 0.42 10.36
N TYR A 274 -3.64 -0.30 11.44
CA TYR A 274 -3.87 -1.73 11.45
C TYR A 274 -5.31 -2.02 11.88
N LEU A 275 -5.87 -3.12 11.35
CA LEU A 275 -7.12 -3.68 11.85
C LEU A 275 -6.80 -4.95 12.64
N GLN A 276 -7.23 -5.00 13.89
CA GLN A 276 -7.26 -6.25 14.63
C GLN A 276 -8.65 -6.86 14.59
N ALA A 277 -8.72 -8.17 14.40
CA ALA A 277 -9.93 -8.97 14.51
C ALA A 277 -9.77 -10.02 15.62
N GLN A 278 -10.84 -10.24 16.37
CA GLN A 278 -10.95 -11.28 17.38
C GLN A 278 -12.40 -11.71 17.59
N HIS A 279 -12.61 -12.85 18.23
CA HIS A 279 -13.91 -13.20 18.81
C HIS A 279 -14.28 -12.25 19.94
N VAL A 280 -15.56 -11.91 20.03
CA VAL A 280 -16.10 -11.11 21.14
C VAL A 280 -16.36 -12.02 22.34
N ASP A 281 -15.97 -11.58 23.52
CA ASP A 281 -16.35 -12.20 24.79
C ASP A 281 -17.78 -11.77 25.16
N ILE A 282 -18.77 -12.50 24.65
CA ILE A 282 -20.19 -12.16 24.81
C ILE A 282 -20.57 -12.09 26.30
N ASP A 283 -20.13 -13.05 27.10
CA ASP A 283 -20.45 -13.15 28.52
C ASP A 283 -19.98 -11.90 29.29
N TYR A 284 -18.79 -11.38 28.99
CA TYR A 284 -18.29 -10.14 29.56
C TYR A 284 -19.21 -8.95 29.24
N TYR A 285 -19.62 -8.79 27.98
CA TYR A 285 -20.49 -7.67 27.61
C TYR A 285 -21.90 -7.81 28.18
N GLU A 286 -22.48 -9.01 28.18
CA GLU A 286 -23.79 -9.25 28.79
C GLU A 286 -23.81 -8.99 30.31
N GLN A 287 -22.71 -9.29 31.00
CA GLN A 287 -22.61 -9.07 32.43
C GLN A 287 -22.38 -7.59 32.80
N PHE A 288 -21.55 -6.88 32.03
CA PHE A 288 -21.04 -5.56 32.45
C PHE A 288 -21.54 -4.38 31.61
N HIS A 289 -22.19 -4.61 30.47
CA HIS A 289 -22.68 -3.56 29.56
C HIS A 289 -24.19 -3.66 29.37
N ASP A 290 -24.78 -2.64 28.73
CA ASP A 290 -26.18 -2.67 28.35
C ASP A 290 -26.43 -3.61 27.15
N GLN A 291 -27.70 -3.96 26.93
CA GLN A 291 -28.10 -4.93 25.91
C GLN A 291 -27.71 -4.53 24.47
N ASN A 292 -27.51 -3.23 24.21
CA ASN A 292 -27.14 -2.70 22.89
C ASN A 292 -25.63 -2.69 22.66
N ALA A 293 -24.81 -3.12 23.63
CA ALA A 293 -23.37 -3.24 23.45
C ALA A 293 -22.97 -4.34 22.46
N LEU A 294 -23.88 -5.28 22.18
CA LEU A 294 -23.69 -6.36 21.22
C LEU A 294 -24.72 -6.27 20.10
N LEU A 295 -24.26 -6.46 18.86
CA LEU A 295 -25.10 -6.72 17.71
C LEU A 295 -25.60 -8.17 17.73
N ASP A 296 -26.72 -8.44 17.07
CA ASP A 296 -27.23 -9.81 16.89
C ASP A 296 -26.18 -10.69 16.19
N THR A 297 -25.43 -10.12 15.24
CA THR A 297 -24.33 -10.84 14.56
C THR A 297 -23.25 -11.32 15.54
N HIS A 298 -22.93 -10.55 16.59
CA HIS A 298 -21.99 -11.01 17.63
C HIS A 298 -22.55 -12.22 18.37
N ARG A 299 -23.84 -12.21 18.73
CA ARG A 299 -24.51 -13.28 19.47
C ARG A 299 -24.60 -14.57 18.66
N GLU A 300 -24.84 -14.42 17.36
CA GLU A 300 -25.04 -15.54 16.44
C GLU A 300 -23.72 -16.07 15.83
N HIS A 301 -22.59 -15.37 16.03
CA HIS A 301 -21.31 -15.69 15.39
C HIS A 301 -20.93 -17.17 15.56
N MET A 302 -20.95 -17.66 16.80
CA MET A 302 -20.54 -19.05 17.10
C MET A 302 -21.46 -20.07 16.43
N SER A 303 -22.78 -19.83 16.43
CA SER A 303 -23.73 -20.74 15.77
C SER A 303 -23.67 -20.68 14.25
N ILE A 304 -23.36 -19.52 13.65
CA ILE A 304 -23.31 -19.37 12.19
C ILE A 304 -22.02 -19.95 11.63
N TRP A 305 -20.88 -19.61 12.24
CA TRP A 305 -19.56 -19.88 11.66
C TRP A 305 -18.88 -21.12 12.22
N HIS A 306 -19.30 -21.61 13.40
CA HIS A 306 -18.62 -22.70 14.12
C HIS A 306 -19.55 -23.84 14.54
N ALA A 307 -20.79 -23.91 14.05
CA ALA A 307 -21.74 -24.97 14.42
C ALA A 307 -21.26 -26.39 14.08
N GLU A 308 -20.38 -26.54 13.08
CA GLU A 308 -19.79 -27.83 12.68
C GLU A 308 -18.36 -28.05 13.23
N ALA A 309 -17.82 -27.10 13.99
CA ALA A 309 -16.54 -27.26 14.65
C ALA A 309 -16.71 -28.16 15.89
N PRO A 310 -15.94 -29.26 16.03
CA PRO A 310 -16.04 -30.17 17.16
C PRO A 310 -15.60 -29.54 18.49
#